data_AF-A0A9N9EJ98-F1
#
_entry.id   AF-A0A9N9EJ98-F1
#
_cell.length_a   1.000
_cell.length_b   1.000
_cell.length_c   1.000
_cell.angle_alpha   90.00
_cell.angle_beta   90.00
_cell.angle_gamma   90.00
#
_symmetry.space_group_name_H-M   'P 1'
#
loop_
_entity.id
_entity.type
_entity.pdbx_description
1 polymer ?
#
loop_
_entity_poly.entity_id
_entity_poly.type
_entity_poly.pdbx_seq_one_letter_code
_entity_poly.pdbx_strand_id
1 'polypeptide(L)'
;PETPIKANQSFTVIVKVTNLETGNFLDPNTDYYKFSQQLNNDGAIKGHLQITIQKLENLDTPPDPSIFAFFEGLNDKADKSGVLKQEVDKLSPGLYRICTISASASHAPVVMPVAKRGAQDDCVRFTVK
;
A
#
# COMPACT_ATOMS: atom_id res chain seq x y z
N PRO A 1 -4.91 22.47 2.92
CA PRO A 1 -3.74 22.72 2.04
C PRO A 1 -2.52 22.01 2.64
N GLU A 2 -2.19 20.84 2.11
CA GLU A 2 -1.13 19.98 2.66
C GLU A 2 0.25 20.60 2.44
N THR A 3 1.04 20.68 3.49
CA THR A 3 2.45 21.09 3.43
C THR A 3 3.20 20.12 2.51
N PRO A 4 3.92 20.60 1.48
CA PRO A 4 4.67 19.73 0.58
C PRO A 4 5.75 18.95 1.32
N ILE A 5 6.06 17.75 0.82
CA ILE A 5 7.16 16.93 1.34
C ILE A 5 8.49 17.55 0.91
N LYS A 6 9.44 17.64 1.84
CA LYS A 6 10.76 18.20 1.55
C LYS A 6 11.55 17.31 0.60
N ALA A 7 12.08 17.89 -0.45
CA ALA A 7 12.94 17.17 -1.38
C ALA A 7 14.21 16.66 -0.69
N ASN A 8 14.65 15.49 -1.14
CA ASN A 8 15.89 14.84 -0.72
C ASN A 8 16.03 14.57 0.78
N GLN A 9 14.91 14.49 1.51
CA GLN A 9 14.85 14.10 2.93
C GLN A 9 13.97 12.87 3.10
N SER A 10 14.28 12.03 4.09
CA SER A 10 13.39 10.93 4.46
C SER A 10 12.12 11.48 5.11
N PHE A 11 11.05 10.70 5.00
CA PHE A 11 9.78 10.99 5.65
C PHE A 11 9.05 9.69 5.98
N THR A 12 8.12 9.76 6.92
CA THR A 12 7.34 8.59 7.34
C THR A 12 5.99 8.60 6.64
N VAL A 13 5.68 7.50 5.96
CA VAL A 13 4.33 7.18 5.51
C VAL A 13 3.61 6.47 6.65
N ILE A 14 2.37 6.89 6.90
CA ILE A 14 1.48 6.29 7.87
C ILE A 14 0.28 5.73 7.11
N VAL A 15 0.09 4.42 7.16
CA VAL A 15 -1.06 3.75 6.56
C VAL A 15 -2.00 3.34 7.68
N LYS A 16 -3.28 3.69 7.54
CA LYS A 16 -4.33 3.22 8.44
C LYS A 16 -5.19 2.20 7.71
N VAL A 17 -5.38 1.04 8.32
CA VAL A 17 -6.12 -0.07 7.74
C VAL A 17 -7.26 -0.50 8.65
N THR A 18 -8.33 -1.01 8.05
CA THR A 18 -9.49 -1.55 8.75
C THR A 18 -9.93 -2.85 8.08
N ASN A 19 -10.44 -3.80 8.86
CA ASN A 19 -11.00 -5.06 8.37
C ASN A 19 -10.02 -5.94 7.56
N LEU A 20 -8.73 -5.85 7.88
CA LEU A 20 -7.65 -6.71 7.39
C LEU A 20 -6.81 -7.15 8.59
N GLU A 21 -6.64 -8.46 8.77
CA GLU A 21 -5.66 -9.02 9.70
C GLU A 21 -4.28 -8.98 9.04
N THR A 22 -3.60 -7.85 9.21
CA THR A 22 -2.19 -7.64 8.78
C THR A 22 -1.22 -8.57 9.51
N GLY A 23 0.02 -8.67 9.03
CA GLY A 23 1.01 -9.59 9.59
C GLY A 23 0.95 -11.00 8.99
N ASN A 24 0.18 -11.19 7.92
CA ASN A 24 0.05 -12.45 7.21
C ASN A 24 0.68 -12.30 5.82
N PHE A 25 1.93 -12.75 5.70
CA PHE A 25 2.73 -12.69 4.46
C PHE A 25 3.38 -14.05 4.22
N LEU A 26 3.27 -14.56 2.99
CA LEU A 26 3.95 -15.77 2.54
C LEU A 26 5.08 -15.41 1.56
N ASP A 27 6.06 -16.29 1.42
CA ASP A 27 7.24 -16.03 0.59
C ASP A 27 6.84 -15.83 -0.88
N PRO A 28 7.08 -14.65 -1.47
CA PRO A 28 6.69 -14.34 -2.84
C PRO A 28 7.45 -15.18 -3.88
N ASN A 29 8.54 -15.84 -3.53
CA ASN A 29 9.26 -16.71 -4.46
C ASN A 29 8.64 -18.11 -4.57
N THR A 30 7.92 -18.57 -3.54
CA THR A 30 7.41 -19.95 -3.47
C THR A 30 5.89 -20.06 -3.38
N ASP A 31 5.21 -19.02 -2.90
CA ASP A 31 3.79 -19.08 -2.54
C ASP A 31 2.92 -18.01 -3.23
N TYR A 32 3.49 -17.27 -4.18
CA TYR A 32 2.77 -16.26 -4.97
C TYR A 32 1.57 -16.87 -5.69
N TYR A 33 0.38 -16.38 -5.34
CA TYR A 33 -0.93 -16.84 -5.83
C TYR A 33 -1.25 -18.32 -5.61
N LYS A 34 -0.47 -19.00 -4.75
CA LYS A 34 -0.61 -20.44 -4.53
C LYS A 34 -1.79 -20.82 -3.64
N PHE A 35 -2.15 -19.95 -2.71
CA PHE A 35 -3.21 -20.19 -1.74
C PHE A 35 -4.38 -19.24 -1.93
N SER A 36 -5.59 -19.73 -1.66
CA SER A 36 -6.79 -18.89 -1.64
C SER A 36 -6.81 -17.96 -0.43
N GLN A 37 -7.45 -16.79 -0.58
CA GLN A 37 -7.69 -15.85 0.52
C GLN A 37 -8.33 -16.56 1.72
N GLN A 38 -7.75 -16.33 2.91
CA GLN A 38 -8.24 -16.88 4.17
C GLN A 38 -8.89 -15.76 4.99
N LEU A 39 -9.89 -16.13 5.81
CA LEU A 39 -10.49 -15.24 6.80
C LEU A 39 -10.07 -15.68 8.21
N ASN A 40 -10.04 -14.74 9.14
CA ASN A 40 -9.96 -15.06 10.57
C ASN A 40 -11.36 -15.33 11.16
N ASN A 41 -11.43 -15.60 12.45
CA ASN A 41 -12.68 -15.95 13.13
C ASN A 41 -13.70 -14.79 13.14
N ASP A 42 -13.24 -13.55 12.99
CA ASP A 42 -14.09 -12.35 12.92
C ASP A 42 -14.52 -12.02 11.47
N GLY A 43 -14.14 -12.86 10.50
CA GLY A 43 -14.43 -12.66 9.08
C GLY A 43 -13.52 -11.65 8.38
N ALA A 44 -12.47 -11.15 9.04
CA ALA A 44 -11.48 -10.27 8.43
C ALA A 44 -10.51 -11.06 7.54
N ILE A 45 -10.08 -10.46 6.44
CA ILE A 45 -9.14 -11.09 5.50
C ILE A 45 -7.76 -11.19 6.17
N LYS A 46 -7.10 -12.34 6.06
CA LYS A 46 -5.69 -12.50 6.43
C LYS A 46 -4.80 -12.06 5.28
N GLY A 47 -4.01 -11.03 5.50
CA GLY A 47 -3.15 -10.49 4.44
C GLY A 47 -2.09 -9.51 4.92
N HIS A 48 -1.61 -8.75 3.96
CA HIS A 48 -0.62 -7.69 4.16
C HIS A 48 -0.93 -6.53 3.22
N LEU A 49 -0.22 -5.43 3.42
CA LEU A 49 -0.28 -4.26 2.55
C LEU A 49 1.07 -4.08 1.87
N GLN A 50 1.06 -3.37 0.75
CA GLN A 50 2.26 -2.82 0.15
C GLN A 50 2.02 -1.33 -0.07
N ILE A 51 3.08 -0.53 -0.15
CA ILE A 51 2.99 0.84 -0.61
C ILE A 51 3.83 1.04 -1.85
N THR A 52 3.33 1.82 -2.79
CA THR A 52 4.06 2.17 -4.01
C THR A 52 3.97 3.66 -4.23
N ILE A 53 5.13 4.28 -4.44
CA ILE A 53 5.24 5.70 -4.81
C ILE A 53 5.69 5.77 -6.25
N GLN A 54 4.92 6.47 -7.08
CA GLN A 54 5.23 6.67 -8.48
C GLN A 54 5.32 8.16 -8.79
N LYS A 55 6.35 8.54 -9.55
CA LYS A 55 6.45 9.88 -10.12
C LYS A 55 5.41 10.03 -11.21
N LEU A 56 4.70 11.15 -11.22
CA LEU A 56 3.72 11.48 -12.23
C LEU A 56 4.33 12.47 -13.22
N GLU A 57 4.11 12.22 -14.51
CA GLU A 57 4.46 13.19 -15.55
C GLU A 57 3.51 14.39 -15.53
N ASN A 58 2.21 14.11 -15.35
CA ASN A 58 1.13 15.08 -15.24
C ASN A 58 -0.06 14.44 -14.49
N LEU A 59 -1.19 15.14 -14.35
CA LEU A 59 -2.36 14.64 -13.62
C LEU A 59 -3.31 13.78 -14.46
N ASP A 60 -3.17 13.81 -15.78
CA ASP A 60 -4.10 13.22 -16.76
C ASP A 60 -3.60 11.88 -17.33
N THR A 61 -2.30 11.60 -17.20
CA THR A 61 -1.66 10.36 -17.65
C THR A 61 -1.45 9.41 -16.47
N PRO A 62 -2.03 8.20 -16.48
CA PRO A 62 -1.68 7.14 -15.53
C PRO A 62 -0.20 6.75 -15.69
N PRO A 63 0.58 6.62 -14.59
CA PRO A 63 1.97 6.21 -14.69
C PRO A 63 2.08 4.71 -15.04
N ASP A 64 3.18 4.34 -15.70
CA ASP A 64 3.53 2.95 -15.99
C ASP A 64 3.64 2.14 -14.68
N PRO A 65 2.86 1.05 -14.50
CA PRO A 65 2.85 0.27 -13.26
C PRO A 65 4.18 -0.45 -12.97
N SER A 66 5.08 -0.60 -13.95
CA SER A 66 6.41 -1.20 -13.77
C SER A 66 7.46 -0.21 -13.26
N ILE A 67 7.17 1.09 -13.28
CA ILE A 67 8.09 2.15 -12.86
C ILE A 67 7.60 2.77 -11.54
N PHE A 68 8.42 2.68 -10.51
CA PHE A 68 8.17 3.28 -9.20
C PHE A 68 9.43 3.95 -8.64
N ALA A 69 9.22 5.00 -7.85
CA ALA A 69 10.28 5.67 -7.10
C ALA A 69 10.55 4.98 -5.75
N PHE A 70 9.54 4.29 -5.21
CA PHE A 70 9.63 3.52 -3.97
C PHE A 70 8.57 2.42 -3.98
N PHE A 71 8.92 1.24 -3.46
CA PHE A 71 8.02 0.13 -3.20
C PHE A 71 8.43 -0.53 -1.90
N GLU A 72 7.47 -0.86 -1.04
CA GLU A 72 7.73 -1.61 0.19
C GLU A 72 6.56 -2.51 0.57
N GLY A 73 6.88 -3.71 1.08
CA GLY A 73 5.91 -4.63 1.65
C GLY A 73 5.72 -4.37 3.14
N LEU A 74 4.51 -4.02 3.55
CA LEU A 74 4.14 -3.82 4.95
C LEU A 74 3.72 -5.16 5.56
N ASN A 75 4.71 -5.95 5.96
CA ASN A 75 4.54 -7.34 6.38
C ASN A 75 4.24 -7.51 7.88
N ASP A 76 4.34 -6.43 8.66
CA ASP A 76 4.10 -6.44 10.09
C ASP A 76 2.61 -6.43 10.44
N LYS A 77 2.31 -6.76 11.70
CA LYS A 77 0.99 -6.49 12.28
C LYS A 77 0.85 -4.99 12.53
N ALA A 78 -0.25 -4.42 12.06
CA ALA A 78 -0.67 -3.08 12.42
C ALA A 78 -0.81 -2.95 13.94
N ASP A 79 -0.58 -1.74 14.46
CA ASP A 79 -0.76 -1.47 15.88
C ASP A 79 -2.23 -1.59 16.32
N LYS A 80 -2.49 -1.41 17.62
CA LYS A 80 -3.86 -1.51 18.19
C LYS A 80 -4.88 -0.53 17.57
N SER A 81 -4.41 0.49 16.86
CA SER A 81 -5.25 1.48 16.17
C SER A 81 -5.37 1.21 14.65
N GLY A 82 -4.81 0.09 14.17
CA GLY A 82 -4.78 -0.27 12.76
C GLY A 82 -3.76 0.55 11.96
N VAL A 83 -2.66 0.99 12.58
CA VAL A 83 -1.64 1.81 11.91
C VAL A 83 -0.38 1.00 11.60
N LEU A 84 0.12 1.16 10.38
CA LEU A 84 1.45 0.76 9.92
C LEU A 84 2.25 2.00 9.56
N LYS A 85 3.56 1.95 9.81
CA LYS A 85 4.48 3.05 9.50
C LYS A 85 5.61 2.52 8.64
N GLN A 86 5.98 3.29 7.64
CA GLN A 86 7.12 2.97 6.79
C GLN A 86 7.94 4.24 6.56
N GLU A 87 9.25 4.14 6.79
CA GLU A 87 10.16 5.20 6.36
C GLU A 87 10.37 5.09 4.85
N VAL A 88 10.19 6.23 4.18
CA VAL A 88 10.54 6.41 2.79
C VAL A 88 11.80 7.26 2.77
N ASP A 89 12.78 6.79 2.01
CA ASP A 89 14.02 7.51 1.77
C ASP A 89 13.76 8.84 1.01
N LYS A 90 14.85 9.44 0.52
CA LYS A 90 14.79 10.64 -0.29
C LYS A 90 14.01 10.46 -1.60
N LEU A 91 13.12 11.41 -1.88
CA LEU A 91 12.53 11.61 -3.21
C LEU A 91 13.09 12.88 -3.87
N SER A 92 13.25 12.84 -5.19
CA SER A 92 13.58 14.02 -5.99
C SER A 92 12.38 14.96 -6.12
N PRO A 93 12.58 16.26 -6.41
CA PRO A 93 11.48 17.17 -6.67
C PRO A 93 10.55 16.66 -7.78
N GLY A 94 9.25 16.82 -7.59
CA GLY A 94 8.26 16.40 -8.56
C GLY A 94 6.87 16.17 -7.98
N LEU A 95 5.95 15.80 -8.87
CA LEU A 95 4.61 15.34 -8.54
C LEU A 95 4.62 13.83 -8.41
N TYR A 96 4.00 13.32 -7.34
CA TYR A 96 3.95 11.90 -7.03
C TYR A 96 2.54 11.46 -6.67
N ARG A 97 2.28 10.16 -6.84
CA ARG A 97 1.21 9.47 -6.13
C ARG A 97 1.82 8.41 -5.22
N ILE A 98 1.22 8.23 -4.06
CA ILE A 98 1.42 7.04 -3.22
C ILE A 98 0.12 6.27 -3.18
N CYS A 99 0.19 4.96 -3.38
CA CYS A 99 -0.94 4.06 -3.30
C CYS A 99 -0.65 2.89 -2.37
N THR A 100 -1.67 2.39 -1.69
CA THR A 100 -1.62 1.07 -1.05
C THR A 100 -1.90 -0.04 -2.06
N ILE A 101 -1.42 -1.24 -1.78
CA ILE A 101 -1.84 -2.47 -2.47
C ILE A 101 -2.22 -3.49 -1.40
N SER A 102 -3.51 -3.79 -1.31
CA SER A 102 -4.07 -4.75 -0.36
C SER A 102 -4.04 -6.15 -0.94
N ALA A 103 -3.33 -7.04 -0.25
CA ALA A 103 -3.11 -8.39 -0.70
C ALA A 103 -3.48 -9.41 0.38
N SER A 104 -4.00 -10.56 -0.06
CA SER A 104 -4.08 -11.75 0.79
C SER A 104 -2.67 -12.24 1.16
N ALA A 105 -2.58 -13.19 2.09
CA ALA A 105 -1.30 -13.73 2.54
C ALA A 105 -0.43 -14.29 1.38
N SER A 106 -1.04 -14.84 0.33
CA SER A 106 -0.38 -15.38 -0.87
C SER A 106 -0.23 -14.35 -1.99
N HIS A 107 -0.27 -13.06 -1.68
CA HIS A 107 -0.13 -11.93 -2.61
C HIS A 107 -1.32 -11.67 -3.54
N ALA A 108 -2.33 -12.55 -3.59
CA ALA A 108 -3.49 -12.35 -4.46
C ALA A 108 -4.27 -11.08 -4.07
N PRO A 109 -4.78 -10.30 -5.05
CA PRO A 109 -5.65 -9.16 -4.76
C PRO A 109 -6.80 -9.55 -3.86
N VAL A 110 -7.13 -8.70 -2.89
CA VAL A 110 -8.20 -9.01 -1.94
C VAL A 110 -9.57 -9.07 -2.63
N VAL A 111 -10.29 -10.17 -2.37
CA VAL A 111 -11.66 -10.36 -2.83
C VAL A 111 -12.60 -9.93 -1.72
N MET A 112 -13.15 -8.71 -1.85
CA MET A 112 -14.08 -8.13 -0.89
C MET A 112 -15.53 -8.59 -1.11
N PRO A 113 -16.31 -8.86 -0.04
CA PRO A 113 -17.57 -9.62 -0.11
C PRO A 113 -18.79 -8.86 -0.68
N VAL A 114 -18.73 -7.53 -0.79
CA VAL A 114 -19.87 -6.70 -1.23
C VAL A 114 -19.63 -6.21 -2.66
N ALA A 115 -20.59 -6.35 -3.57
CA ALA A 115 -20.41 -5.90 -4.96
C ALA A 115 -20.40 -4.37 -5.10
N LYS A 116 -21.34 -3.67 -4.43
CA LYS A 116 -21.46 -2.21 -4.44
C LYS A 116 -20.68 -1.61 -3.27
N ARG A 117 -19.40 -1.32 -3.48
CA ARG A 117 -18.46 -0.84 -2.46
C ARG A 117 -17.39 0.05 -3.09
N GLY A 118 -16.60 0.74 -2.25
CA GLY A 118 -15.39 1.45 -2.69
C GLY A 118 -14.25 0.50 -3.08
N ALA A 119 -13.15 1.08 -3.57
CA ALA A 119 -11.89 0.36 -3.75
C ALA A 119 -11.28 -0.01 -2.39
N GLN A 120 -10.56 -1.13 -2.34
CA GLN A 120 -9.80 -1.54 -1.16
C GLN A 120 -8.56 -0.69 -0.91
N ASP A 121 -8.04 -0.07 -1.96
CA ASP A 121 -6.79 0.66 -1.95
C ASP A 121 -7.04 2.17 -2.01
N ASP A 122 -6.19 2.91 -1.32
CA ASP A 122 -6.20 4.38 -1.35
C ASP A 122 -4.99 4.89 -2.13
N CYS A 123 -5.17 6.05 -2.78
CA CYS A 123 -4.12 6.73 -3.51
C CYS A 123 -4.21 8.24 -3.26
N VAL A 124 -3.15 8.83 -2.72
CA VAL A 124 -3.04 10.28 -2.54
C VAL A 124 -1.93 10.85 -3.42
N ARG A 125 -2.16 12.05 -3.94
CA ARG A 125 -1.17 12.79 -4.74
C ARG A 125 -0.52 13.85 -3.86
N PHE A 126 0.79 13.99 -3.99
CA PHE A 126 1.57 14.96 -3.24
C PHE A 126 2.69 15.52 -4.08
N THR A 127 3.24 16.66 -3.68
CA THR A 127 4.41 17.27 -4.32
C THR A 127 5.61 17.23 -3.40
N VAL A 128 6.76 16.91 -3.97
CA VAL A 128 8.07 16.98 -3.33
C VAL A 128 8.76 18.25 -3.81
N LYS A 129 9.20 19.13 -2.91
CA LYS A 129 9.84 20.42 -3.22
C LYS A 129 10.99 20.74 -2.28
#